data_AF-A0A7I7TW97-F1
#
_entry.id   AF-A0A7I7TW97-F1
#
_cell.length_a   1.000
_cell.length_b   1.000
_cell.length_c   1.000
_cell.angle_alpha   90.00
_cell.angle_beta   90.00
_cell.angle_gamma   90.00
#
_symmetry.space_group_name_H-M   'P 1'
#
loop_
_entity.id
_entity.type
_entity.pdbx_description
1 polymer ?
#
loop_
_entity_poly.entity_id
_entity_poly.type
_entity_poly.pdbx_seq_one_letter_code
_entity_poly.pdbx_strand_id
1 'polypeptide(L)'
;MPIVLTEEFREALALLAHGRHVFLTGKAGTGKSTLIRRFMADTNRNVVVVAPTGIAALNVDGYTIHRMFGFRSTTTLDDIRRGDYRPGRFTKTLASLQTLIIDEASMVRADVFDMVAAALERFGPAPGTPFGGVQIVLVGDLYQLPPVVREDEVGYFSTVYDTPYFFSAKSFRRRTSRRCR
;
A
#
# COMPACT_ATOMS: atom_id res chain seq x y z
N MET A 1 29.92 5.53 0.69
CA MET A 1 29.76 6.02 2.09
C MET A 1 28.94 4.99 2.86
N PRO A 2 29.37 4.55 4.05
CA PRO A 2 28.55 3.69 4.89
C PRO A 2 27.27 4.45 5.30
N ILE A 3 26.12 3.77 5.22
CA ILE A 3 24.84 4.34 5.65
C ILE A 3 24.89 4.46 7.17
N VAL A 4 24.84 5.68 7.71
CA VAL A 4 24.65 5.90 9.15
C VAL A 4 23.19 5.60 9.47
N LEU A 5 22.95 4.42 10.06
CA LEU A 5 21.62 4.03 10.52
C LEU A 5 21.29 4.79 11.80
N THR A 6 20.36 5.74 11.70
CA THR A 6 19.77 6.40 12.87
C THR A 6 18.95 5.39 13.69
N GLU A 7 18.64 5.73 14.94
CA GLU A 7 17.82 4.85 15.79
C GLU A 7 16.43 4.62 15.20
N GLU A 8 15.81 5.67 14.66
CA GLU A 8 14.54 5.60 13.93
C GLU A 8 14.60 4.63 12.74
N PHE A 9 15.73 4.59 12.01
CA PHE A 9 15.93 3.64 10.91
C PHE A 9 16.00 2.20 11.41
N ARG A 10 16.66 1.96 12.54
CA ARG A 10 16.75 0.61 13.15
C ARG A 10 15.39 0.15 13.66
N GLU A 11 14.65 1.02 14.34
CA GLU A 11 13.30 0.72 14.81
C GLU A 11 12.36 0.38 13.64
N ALA A 12 12.39 1.18 12.58
CA ALA A 12 11.61 0.93 11.38
C ALA A 12 11.99 -0.41 10.72
N LEU A 13 13.28 -0.72 10.59
CA LEU A 13 13.75 -2.02 10.08
C LEU A 13 13.29 -3.19 10.96
N ALA A 14 13.29 -3.03 12.28
CA ALA A 14 12.80 -4.05 13.21
C ALA A 14 11.29 -4.29 13.03
N LEU A 15 10.49 -3.22 12.91
CA LEU A 15 9.05 -3.34 12.64
C LEU A 15 8.78 -4.05 11.31
N LEU A 16 9.56 -3.74 10.27
CA LEU A 16 9.47 -4.39 8.97
C LEU A 16 9.81 -5.88 9.06
N ALA A 17 10.91 -6.23 9.73
CA ALA A 17 11.36 -7.61 9.93
C ALA A 17 10.33 -8.46 10.70
N HIS A 18 9.66 -7.86 11.70
CA HIS A 18 8.59 -8.52 12.46
C HIS A 18 7.26 -8.63 11.72
N GLY A 19 7.18 -8.21 10.45
CA GLY A 19 5.95 -8.35 9.66
C GLY A 19 4.84 -7.37 10.07
N ARG A 20 5.16 -6.29 10.80
CA ARG A 20 4.16 -5.32 11.26
C ARG A 20 3.79 -4.38 10.12
N HIS A 21 2.53 -3.93 10.09
CA HIS A 21 2.14 -2.85 9.19
C HIS A 21 2.88 -1.56 9.59
N VAL A 22 3.47 -0.87 8.63
CA VAL A 22 4.27 0.35 8.87
C VAL A 22 3.86 1.43 7.89
N PHE A 23 3.81 2.68 8.35
CA PHE A 23 3.78 3.85 7.47
C PHE A 23 5.08 4.64 7.65
N LEU A 24 5.95 4.56 6.65
CA LEU A 24 7.21 5.30 6.57
C LEU A 24 6.93 6.65 5.91
N THR A 25 6.81 7.68 6.75
CA THR A 25 6.60 9.06 6.33
C THR A 25 7.85 9.91 6.55
N GLY A 26 8.00 10.97 5.78
CA GLY A 26 9.09 11.94 5.93
C GLY A 26 9.30 12.72 4.63
N LYS A 27 10.00 13.85 4.70
CA LYS A 27 10.28 14.69 3.52
C LYS A 27 11.03 13.94 2.43
N ALA A 28 11.00 14.44 1.20
CA ALA A 28 11.91 13.97 0.15
C ALA A 28 13.37 14.02 0.64
N GLY A 29 14.16 13.01 0.27
CA GLY A 29 15.57 12.93 0.66
C GLY A 29 15.85 12.37 2.07
N THR A 30 14.83 11.99 2.86
CA THR A 30 15.04 11.41 4.21
C THR A 30 15.47 9.93 4.22
N GLY A 31 15.85 9.35 3.08
CA GLY A 31 16.38 7.98 3.01
C GLY A 31 15.34 6.85 3.10
N LYS A 32 14.03 7.12 2.99
CA LYS A 32 12.97 6.09 2.98
C LYS A 32 13.23 4.97 1.96
N SER A 33 13.56 5.32 0.72
CA SER A 33 13.86 4.35 -0.34
C SER A 33 15.11 3.53 -0.01
N THR A 34 16.11 4.12 0.66
CA THR A 34 17.29 3.41 1.14
C THR A 34 16.93 2.36 2.20
N LEU A 35 16.05 2.71 3.13
CA LEU A 35 15.55 1.79 4.15
C LEU A 35 14.79 0.62 3.53
N ILE A 36 13.90 0.88 2.58
CA ILE A 36 13.17 -0.17 1.85
C ILE A 36 14.11 -1.10 1.08
N ARG A 37 15.08 -0.55 0.34
CA ARG A 37 16.08 -1.36 -0.38
C ARG A 37 16.88 -2.24 0.57
N ARG A 38 17.23 -1.71 1.75
CA ARG A 38 17.95 -2.47 2.78
C ARG A 38 17.09 -3.61 3.34
N PHE A 39 15.83 -3.33 3.67
CA PHE A 39 14.89 -4.37 4.10
C PHE A 39 14.73 -5.47 3.06
N MET A 40 14.56 -5.11 1.79
CA MET A 40 14.41 -6.06 0.68
C MET A 40 15.67 -6.90 0.44
N ALA A 41 16.86 -6.34 0.69
CA ALA A 41 18.12 -7.07 0.58
C ALA A 41 18.34 -8.09 1.71
N ASP A 42 17.79 -7.83 2.90
CA ASP A 42 18.01 -8.64 4.10
C ASP A 42 16.86 -9.65 4.37
N THR A 43 15.72 -9.52 3.70
CA THR A 43 14.54 -10.37 3.94
C THR A 43 14.41 -11.52 2.94
N ASN A 44 14.01 -12.70 3.43
CA ASN A 44 13.60 -13.83 2.59
C ASN A 44 12.10 -13.84 2.28
N ARG A 45 11.38 -12.76 2.65
CA ARG A 45 9.95 -12.66 2.41
C ARG A 45 9.65 -12.42 0.93
N ASN A 46 8.51 -12.93 0.46
CA ASN A 46 8.01 -12.54 -0.86
C ASN A 46 7.45 -11.11 -0.78
N VAL A 47 8.24 -10.15 -1.28
CA VAL A 47 7.93 -8.71 -1.27
C VAL A 47 7.57 -8.24 -2.67
N VAL A 48 6.48 -7.48 -2.80
CA VAL A 48 6.14 -6.76 -4.03
C VAL A 48 5.99 -5.27 -3.73
N VAL A 49 6.58 -4.43 -4.57
CA VAL A 49 6.44 -2.98 -4.51
C VAL A 49 5.44 -2.51 -5.57
N VAL A 50 4.50 -1.67 -5.14
CA VAL A 50 3.53 -1.02 -6.01
C VAL A 50 3.52 0.49 -5.80
N ALA A 51 3.04 1.22 -6.81
CA ALA A 51 2.87 2.67 -6.73
C ALA A 51 1.58 3.11 -7.45
N PRO A 52 1.05 4.32 -7.18
CA PRO A 52 -0.19 4.80 -7.80
C PRO A 52 -0.02 5.19 -9.28
N THR A 53 1.15 5.67 -9.69
CA THR A 53 1.42 6.15 -11.07
C THR A 53 2.45 5.29 -11.80
N GLY A 54 2.44 5.34 -13.13
CA GLY A 54 3.39 4.60 -13.97
C GLY A 54 4.85 5.00 -13.73
N ILE A 55 5.13 6.30 -13.64
CA ILE A 55 6.49 6.80 -13.38
C ILE A 55 6.97 6.38 -11.98
N ALA A 56 6.12 6.49 -10.95
CA ALA A 56 6.49 6.05 -9.61
C ALA A 56 6.75 4.53 -9.56
N ALA A 57 5.94 3.74 -10.26
CA ALA A 57 6.14 2.29 -10.35
C ALA A 57 7.46 1.91 -11.03
N LEU A 58 7.87 2.65 -12.06
CA LEU A 58 9.16 2.45 -12.73
C LEU A 58 10.33 2.78 -11.79
N ASN A 59 10.23 3.84 -10.99
CA ASN A 59 11.30 4.26 -10.07
C ASN A 59 11.61 3.26 -8.95
N VAL A 60 10.68 2.35 -8.67
CA VAL A 60 10.81 1.30 -7.66
C VAL A 60 10.90 -0.10 -8.26
N ASP A 61 11.11 -0.21 -9.57
CA ASP A 61 11.14 -1.49 -10.31
C ASP A 61 9.93 -2.38 -10.01
N GLY A 62 8.76 -1.75 -9.84
CA GLY A 62 7.53 -2.38 -9.38
C GLY A 62 6.38 -2.31 -10.39
N TYR A 63 5.17 -2.34 -9.86
CA TYR A 63 3.93 -2.29 -10.65
C TYR A 63 3.05 -1.13 -10.21
N THR A 64 2.19 -0.63 -11.10
CA THR A 64 1.11 0.21 -10.60
C THR A 64 0.13 -0.63 -9.79
N ILE A 65 -0.53 -0.04 -8.79
CA ILE A 65 -1.58 -0.72 -8.01
C ILE A 65 -2.62 -1.34 -8.96
N HIS A 66 -3.10 -0.54 -9.93
CA HIS A 66 -4.07 -1.00 -10.94
C HIS A 66 -3.55 -2.19 -11.75
N ARG A 67 -2.28 -2.21 -12.14
CA ARG A 67 -1.69 -3.32 -12.91
C ARG A 67 -1.55 -4.58 -12.06
N MET A 68 -1.02 -4.47 -10.85
CA MET A 68 -0.79 -5.61 -9.95
C MET A 68 -2.10 -6.28 -9.56
N PHE A 69 -3.10 -5.47 -9.22
CA PHE A 69 -4.41 -5.98 -8.81
C PHE A 69 -5.36 -6.18 -9.99
N GLY A 70 -5.04 -5.77 -11.22
CA GLY A 70 -5.98 -5.89 -12.34
C GLY A 70 -7.23 -5.02 -12.18
N PHE A 71 -7.14 -3.92 -11.44
CA PHE A 71 -8.24 -2.95 -11.32
C PHE A 71 -8.39 -2.18 -12.63
N ARG A 72 -9.61 -2.17 -13.16
CA ARG A 72 -10.02 -1.29 -14.25
C ARG A 72 -10.47 0.04 -13.66
N SER A 73 -10.57 1.09 -14.48
CA SER A 73 -11.16 2.37 -14.06
C SER A 73 -12.61 2.23 -13.58
N THR A 74 -13.31 1.17 -14.00
CA THR A 74 -14.69 0.85 -13.61
C THR A 74 -14.77 -0.15 -12.47
N THR A 75 -13.65 -0.69 -11.98
CA THR A 75 -13.68 -1.65 -10.88
C THR A 75 -14.05 -0.93 -9.59
N THR A 76 -15.03 -1.47 -8.89
CA THR A 76 -15.51 -0.96 -7.62
C THR A 76 -15.17 -1.92 -6.47
N LEU A 77 -15.26 -1.41 -5.24
CA LEU A 77 -15.12 -2.25 -4.04
C LEU A 77 -16.18 -3.36 -3.98
N ASP A 78 -17.38 -3.10 -4.49
CA ASP A 78 -18.47 -4.08 -4.50
C ASP A 78 -18.22 -5.21 -5.49
N ASP A 79 -17.62 -4.95 -6.65
CA ASP A 79 -17.21 -6.01 -7.60
C ASP A 79 -16.22 -6.98 -6.93
N ILE A 80 -15.33 -6.45 -6.09
CA ILE A 80 -14.37 -7.25 -5.32
C ILE A 80 -15.09 -8.06 -4.24
N ARG A 81 -16.05 -7.48 -3.52
CA ARG A 81 -16.75 -8.21 -2.44
C ARG A 81 -17.72 -9.27 -2.96
N ARG A 82 -18.45 -8.98 -4.05
CA ARG A 82 -19.44 -9.87 -4.67
C ARG A 82 -18.81 -10.97 -5.51
N GLY A 83 -17.61 -10.70 -6.02
CA GLY A 83 -16.80 -11.70 -6.70
C GLY A 83 -16.71 -11.58 -8.21
N ASP A 84 -17.24 -10.48 -8.76
CA ASP A 84 -17.18 -10.08 -10.17
C ASP A 84 -15.78 -9.63 -10.61
N TYR A 85 -14.85 -9.50 -9.66
CA TYR A 85 -13.45 -9.17 -9.87
C TYR A 85 -12.48 -10.35 -9.72
N ARG A 86 -11.40 -10.33 -10.52
CA ARG A 86 -10.23 -11.22 -10.44
C ARG A 86 -8.92 -10.46 -10.75
N PRO A 87 -7.81 -10.75 -10.05
CA PRO A 87 -6.49 -10.13 -10.27
C PRO A 87 -5.76 -10.62 -11.54
N GLY A 88 -6.34 -11.56 -12.29
CA GLY A 88 -5.80 -12.05 -13.55
C GLY A 88 -4.43 -12.73 -13.38
N ARG A 89 -3.44 -12.30 -14.16
CA ARG A 89 -2.10 -12.94 -14.18
C ARG A 89 -1.36 -12.91 -12.84
N PHE A 90 -1.71 -12.00 -11.94
CA PHE A 90 -1.08 -11.85 -10.62
C PHE A 90 -1.75 -12.69 -9.53
N THR A 91 -2.74 -13.53 -9.86
CA THR A 91 -3.42 -14.38 -8.87
C THR A 91 -2.44 -15.21 -8.04
N LYS A 92 -1.46 -15.86 -8.67
CA LYS A 92 -0.42 -16.63 -7.97
C LYS A 92 0.50 -15.74 -7.13
N THR A 93 0.80 -14.54 -7.62
CA THR A 93 1.64 -13.58 -6.90
C THR A 93 0.95 -13.12 -5.62
N LEU A 94 -0.36 -12.81 -5.65
CA LEU A 94 -1.11 -12.44 -4.45
C LEU A 94 -1.20 -13.61 -3.45
N ALA A 95 -1.41 -14.83 -3.93
CA ALA A 95 -1.53 -16.01 -3.08
C ALA A 95 -0.25 -16.36 -2.30
N SER A 96 0.91 -15.94 -2.77
CA SER A 96 2.20 -16.13 -2.09
C SER A 96 2.80 -14.84 -1.52
N LEU A 97 2.09 -13.71 -1.62
CA LEU A 97 2.60 -12.41 -1.21
C LEU A 97 2.69 -12.33 0.32
N GLN A 98 3.84 -11.94 0.86
CA GLN A 98 4.02 -11.79 2.31
C GLN A 98 4.09 -10.32 2.74
N THR A 99 4.65 -9.45 1.88
CA THR A 99 4.73 -8.02 2.15
C THR A 99 4.40 -7.22 0.89
N LEU A 100 3.42 -6.33 0.98
CA LEU A 100 3.11 -5.33 -0.03
C LEU A 100 3.65 -3.97 0.40
N ILE A 101 4.55 -3.40 -0.39
CA ILE A 101 5.05 -2.04 -0.21
C ILE A 101 4.30 -1.13 -1.18
N ILE A 102 3.67 -0.08 -0.69
CA ILE A 102 3.00 0.94 -1.49
C ILE A 102 3.81 2.22 -1.40
N ASP A 103 4.58 2.51 -2.45
CA ASP A 103 5.31 3.77 -2.58
C ASP A 103 4.40 4.89 -3.09
N GLU A 104 4.76 6.13 -2.77
CA GLU A 104 3.92 7.33 -2.98
C GLU A 104 2.50 7.19 -2.42
N ALA A 105 2.39 6.60 -1.22
CA ALA A 105 1.13 6.33 -0.54
C ALA A 105 0.25 7.58 -0.34
N SER A 106 0.85 8.78 -0.29
CA SER A 106 0.12 10.06 -0.21
C SER A 106 -0.83 10.28 -1.39
N MET A 107 -0.52 9.74 -2.56
CA MET A 107 -1.37 9.84 -3.76
C MET A 107 -2.44 8.74 -3.83
N VAL A 108 -2.47 7.80 -2.89
CA VAL A 108 -3.41 6.67 -2.90
C VAL A 108 -4.76 7.11 -2.35
N ARG A 109 -5.81 6.90 -3.15
CA ARG A 109 -7.19 7.18 -2.75
C ARG A 109 -7.70 6.17 -1.72
N ALA A 110 -8.61 6.61 -0.86
CA ALA A 110 -9.24 5.79 0.18
C ALA A 110 -9.96 4.55 -0.39
N ASP A 111 -10.68 4.71 -1.49
CA ASP A 111 -11.39 3.62 -2.16
C ASP A 111 -10.43 2.61 -2.80
N VAL A 112 -9.36 3.07 -3.45
CA VAL A 112 -8.31 2.20 -3.98
C VAL A 112 -7.65 1.41 -2.85
N PHE A 113 -7.41 2.02 -1.70
CA PHE A 113 -6.87 1.31 -0.54
C PHE A 113 -7.84 0.25 -0.01
N ASP A 114 -9.14 0.56 0.10
CA ASP A 114 -10.16 -0.43 0.49
C ASP A 114 -10.29 -1.56 -0.56
N MET A 115 -10.16 -1.26 -1.84
CA MET A 115 -10.12 -2.26 -2.92
C MET A 115 -8.90 -3.19 -2.78
N VAL A 116 -7.71 -2.63 -2.52
CA VAL A 116 -6.50 -3.42 -2.22
C VAL A 116 -6.73 -4.32 -1.02
N ALA A 117 -7.27 -3.80 0.08
CA ALA A 117 -7.55 -4.57 1.28
C ALA A 117 -8.49 -5.75 1.01
N ALA A 118 -9.60 -5.51 0.30
CA ALA A 118 -10.57 -6.54 -0.06
C ALA A 118 -10.00 -7.57 -1.04
N ALA A 119 -9.18 -7.14 -2.00
CA ALA A 119 -8.53 -8.06 -2.94
C ALA A 119 -7.53 -8.97 -2.22
N LEU A 120 -6.71 -8.41 -1.32
CA LEU A 120 -5.79 -9.20 -0.50
C LEU A 120 -6.53 -10.15 0.44
N GLU A 121 -7.60 -9.70 1.09
CA GLU A 121 -8.43 -10.57 1.94
C GLU A 121 -9.00 -11.76 1.16
N ARG A 122 -9.28 -11.63 -0.14
CA ARG A 122 -9.80 -12.71 -0.98
C ARG A 122 -8.73 -13.61 -1.59
N PHE A 123 -7.61 -13.03 -2.03
CA PHE A 123 -6.61 -13.70 -2.86
C PHE A 123 -5.22 -13.81 -2.22
N GLY A 124 -5.03 -13.27 -1.02
CA GLY A 124 -3.79 -13.34 -0.26
C GLY A 124 -3.50 -14.74 0.29
N PRO A 125 -2.35 -14.94 0.94
CA PRO A 125 -1.92 -16.24 1.46
C PRO A 125 -2.82 -16.81 2.56
N ALA A 126 -3.55 -15.96 3.28
CA ALA A 126 -4.52 -16.35 4.30
C ALA A 126 -5.91 -15.73 4.01
N PRO A 127 -6.68 -16.27 3.04
CA PRO A 127 -7.97 -15.73 2.66
C PRO A 127 -8.95 -15.61 3.84
N GLY A 128 -9.78 -14.57 3.83
CA GLY A 128 -10.74 -14.24 4.90
C GLY A 128 -10.11 -13.57 6.13
N THR A 129 -8.78 -13.42 6.15
CA THR A 129 -8.12 -12.62 7.19
C THR A 129 -7.87 -11.19 6.68
N PRO A 130 -7.75 -10.20 7.57
CA PRO A 130 -7.45 -8.84 7.16
C PRO A 130 -6.17 -8.73 6.31
N PHE A 131 -6.27 -8.08 5.14
CA PHE A 131 -5.22 -8.04 4.11
C PHE A 131 -4.72 -9.43 3.66
N GLY A 132 -5.50 -10.49 3.86
CA GLY A 132 -5.10 -11.85 3.52
C GLY A 132 -3.84 -12.32 4.24
N GLY A 133 -3.50 -11.76 5.40
CA GLY A 133 -2.26 -12.04 6.12
C GLY A 133 -1.02 -11.31 5.57
N VAL A 134 -1.19 -10.46 4.56
CA VAL A 134 -0.09 -9.68 3.95
C VAL A 134 0.28 -8.50 4.84
N GLN A 135 1.58 -8.34 5.10
CA GLN A 135 2.13 -7.12 5.71
C GLN A 135 2.00 -5.94 4.74
N ILE A 136 1.49 -4.82 5.22
CA ILE A 136 1.33 -3.58 4.43
C ILE A 136 2.37 -2.56 4.90
N VAL A 137 3.19 -2.09 3.98
CA VAL A 137 4.18 -1.04 4.22
C VAL A 137 3.85 0.13 3.31
N LEU A 138 3.53 1.27 3.90
CA LEU A 138 3.21 2.50 3.17
C LEU A 138 4.41 3.41 3.21
N VAL A 139 4.77 4.00 2.07
CA VAL A 139 5.91 4.91 1.95
C VAL A 139 5.43 6.16 1.24
N GLY A 140 5.76 7.33 1.76
CA GLY A 140 5.42 8.58 1.09
C GLY A 140 5.57 9.81 1.96
N ASP A 141 5.13 10.95 1.43
CA ASP A 141 5.07 12.21 2.13
C ASP A 141 3.69 12.83 1.96
N LEU A 142 2.93 12.94 3.06
CA LEU A 142 1.57 13.49 3.04
C LEU A 142 1.52 14.98 2.64
N TYR A 143 2.65 15.67 2.64
CA TYR A 143 2.74 17.09 2.29
C TYR A 143 3.18 17.36 0.84
N GLN A 144 3.48 16.32 0.04
CA GLN A 144 3.92 16.51 -1.35
C GLN A 144 2.75 16.52 -2.33
N LEU A 145 2.21 15.35 -2.67
CA LEU A 145 1.13 15.22 -3.66
C LEU A 145 -0.08 14.51 -3.04
N PRO A 146 -1.27 15.17 -3.04
CA PRO A 146 -2.50 14.55 -2.59
C PRO A 146 -3.04 13.56 -3.63
N PRO A 147 -4.01 12.69 -3.25
CA PRO A 147 -4.74 11.90 -4.23
C PRO A 147 -5.53 12.82 -5.17
N VAL A 148 -5.59 12.46 -6.45
CA VAL A 148 -6.39 13.17 -7.45
C VAL A 148 -7.82 12.61 -7.42
N VAL A 149 -8.79 13.47 -7.17
CA VAL A 149 -10.24 13.17 -7.24
C VAL A 149 -10.83 14.06 -8.33
N ARG A 150 -11.58 13.47 -9.26
CA ARG A 150 -12.25 14.23 -10.33
C ARG A 150 -13.50 14.91 -9.79
N GLU A 151 -13.92 16.00 -10.44
CA GLU A 151 -15.09 16.79 -9.99
C GLU A 151 -16.38 15.95 -9.88
N ASP A 152 -16.59 15.03 -10.82
CA ASP A 152 -17.72 14.10 -10.85
C ASP A 152 -17.69 13.07 -9.72
N GLU A 153 -16.52 12.82 -9.12
CA GLU A 153 -16.34 11.88 -8.01
C GLU A 153 -16.47 12.54 -6.63
N VAL A 154 -16.41 13.88 -6.54
CA VAL A 154 -16.37 14.61 -5.26
C VAL A 154 -17.58 14.27 -4.38
N GLY A 155 -18.79 14.21 -4.97
CA GLY A 155 -20.02 13.90 -4.22
C GLY A 155 -20.04 12.47 -3.66
N TYR A 156 -19.46 11.51 -4.38
CA TYR A 156 -19.28 10.15 -3.85
C TYR A 156 -18.26 10.11 -2.72
N PHE A 157 -17.11 10.78 -2.89
CA PHE A 157 -16.08 10.79 -1.85
C PHE A 157 -16.56 11.42 -0.55
N SER A 158 -17.22 12.57 -0.61
CA SER A 158 -17.68 13.30 0.58
C SER A 158 -18.76 12.55 1.36
N THR A 159 -19.46 11.60 0.75
CA THR A 159 -20.50 10.78 1.40
C THR A 159 -19.98 9.45 1.94
N VAL A 160 -18.91 8.91 1.35
CA VAL A 160 -18.38 7.57 1.69
C VAL A 160 -17.14 7.62 2.58
N TYR A 161 -16.31 8.65 2.46
CA TYR A 161 -15.05 8.81 3.18
C TYR A 161 -14.89 10.23 3.73
N ASP A 162 -14.31 10.38 4.92
CA ASP A 162 -14.05 11.70 5.51
C ASP A 162 -13.11 12.56 4.64
N THR A 163 -12.13 11.93 3.99
CA THR A 163 -11.20 12.56 3.04
C THR A 163 -10.81 11.55 1.96
N PRO A 164 -10.29 11.99 0.80
CA PRO A 164 -9.89 11.07 -0.26
C PRO A 164 -8.61 10.30 0.03
N TYR A 165 -7.87 10.62 1.09
CA TYR A 165 -6.59 9.97 1.41
C TYR A 165 -6.77 8.54 1.92
N PHE A 166 -5.82 7.65 1.62
CA PHE A 166 -5.83 6.25 2.08
C PHE A 166 -6.09 6.07 3.59
N PHE A 167 -5.67 7.01 4.44
CA PHE A 167 -5.87 6.90 5.89
C PHE A 167 -7.33 7.10 6.33
N SER A 168 -8.19 7.58 5.42
CA SER A 168 -9.65 7.63 5.60
C SER A 168 -10.34 6.36 5.12
N ALA A 169 -9.61 5.41 4.52
CA ALA A 169 -10.15 4.12 4.13
C ALA A 169 -10.66 3.34 5.35
N LYS A 170 -11.77 2.62 5.17
CA LYS A 170 -12.44 1.92 6.28
C LYS A 170 -11.58 0.77 6.80
N SER A 171 -10.81 0.13 5.92
CA SER A 171 -9.83 -0.91 6.25
C SER A 171 -8.64 -0.38 7.06
N PHE A 172 -8.27 0.90 6.88
CA PHE A 172 -7.17 1.53 7.62
C PHE A 172 -7.61 1.91 9.05
N ARG A 173 -8.75 2.62 9.18
CA ARG A 173 -9.24 3.14 10.47
C ARG A 173 -9.52 2.06 11.52
N ARG A 174 -9.95 0.87 11.11
CA ARG A 174 -10.23 -0.24 12.04
C ARG A 174 -8.99 -0.75 12.80
N ARG A 175 -7.76 -0.36 12.42
CA ARG A 175 -6.54 -1.05 12.88
C ARG A 175 -5.38 -0.16 13.34
N THR A 176 -5.38 1.14 13.06
CA THR A 176 -4.29 2.04 13.51
C THR A 176 -4.50 2.57 14.94
N SER A 177 -4.15 1.76 15.93
CA SER A 177 -3.56 2.28 17.17
C SER A 177 -2.04 2.28 16.98
N ARG A 178 -1.41 3.46 17.03
CA ARG A 178 0.05 3.75 16.91
C ARG A 178 0.53 4.14 15.50
N ARG A 179 0.64 5.46 15.29
CA ARG A 179 1.58 6.08 14.34
C ARG A 179 2.95 6.14 15.03
N CYS A 180 4.00 5.63 14.40
CA CYS A 180 5.35 6.16 14.68
C CYS A 180 5.42 7.53 14.01
N ARG A 181 5.72 8.56 14.82
CA ARG A 181 6.01 9.92 14.35
C ARG A 181 7.48 10.04 14.06
#